data_AF-A0A7J2YTY7-F1
#
_entry.id   AF-A0A7J2YTY7-F1
#
_cell.length_a   1.000
_cell.length_b   1.000
_cell.length_c   1.000
_cell.angle_alpha   90.00
_cell.angle_beta   90.00
_cell.angle_gamma   90.00
#
_symmetry.space_group_name_H-M   'P 1'
#
loop_
_entity.id
_entity.type
_entity.pdbx_description
1 polymer ?
#
loop_
_entity_poly.entity_id
_entity_poly.type
_entity_poly.pdbx_seq_one_letter_code
_entity_poly.pdbx_strand_id
1 'polypeptide(L)'
;MTLLQSKKGLPVAIAFIDKIRKNKSIRIFWVDESIFDKALSIFRKTSDSQWSFTDYTSFALMKDLEITEAFTLDNHFKQAGFNKLP
;
A
#
# COMPACT_ATOMS: atom_id res chain seq x y z
N MET A 1 2.99 4.87 9.04
CA MET A 1 3.71 5.40 10.22
C MET A 1 3.41 6.86 10.50
N THR A 2 3.60 7.75 9.53
CA THR A 2 3.38 9.22 9.68
C THR A 2 1.97 9.58 10.17
N LEU A 3 0.92 8.99 9.60
CA LEU A 3 -0.46 9.25 10.03
C LEU A 3 -0.72 8.80 11.48
N LEU A 4 -0.22 7.62 11.84
CA LEU A 4 -0.39 7.08 13.19
C LEU A 4 0.36 7.93 14.22
N GLN A 5 1.58 8.38 13.90
CA GLN A 5 2.32 9.31 14.73
C GLN A 5 1.56 10.63 14.90
N SER A 6 1.06 11.21 13.80
CA SER A 6 0.30 12.48 13.83
C SER A 6 -0.98 12.37 14.67
N LYS A 7 -1.66 11.22 14.66
CA LYS A 7 -2.95 11.03 15.34
C LYS A 7 -2.85 10.47 16.76
N LYS A 8 -1.80 9.71 17.07
CA LYS A 8 -1.69 8.91 18.32
C LYS A 8 -0.33 9.04 19.03
N GLY A 9 0.61 9.80 18.46
CA GLY A 9 1.93 10.05 19.05
C GLY A 9 3.01 9.04 18.63
N LEU A 10 4.27 9.45 18.80
CA LEU A 10 5.45 8.66 18.42
C LEU A 10 5.54 7.30 19.14
N PRO A 11 5.29 7.17 20.46
CA PRO A 11 5.40 5.87 21.14
C PRO A 11 4.45 4.82 20.59
N VAL A 12 3.20 5.20 20.28
CA VAL A 12 2.19 4.29 19.70
C VAL A 12 2.61 3.84 18.31
N ALA A 13 3.14 4.76 17.50
CA ALA A 13 3.61 4.43 16.17
C ALA A 13 4.78 3.42 16.21
N ILE A 14 5.77 3.64 17.10
CA ILE A 14 6.92 2.73 17.26
C ILE A 14 6.44 1.34 17.70
N ALA A 15 5.58 1.27 18.73
CA ALA A 15 5.06 -0.01 19.20
C ALA A 15 4.29 -0.78 18.10
N PHE A 16 3.56 -0.06 17.26
CA PHE A 16 2.84 -0.66 16.13
C PHE A 16 3.78 -1.27 15.08
N ILE A 17 4.79 -0.53 14.63
CA ILE A 17 5.71 -1.06 13.61
C ILE A 17 6.55 -2.22 14.15
N ASP A 18 6.96 -2.17 15.42
CA ASP A 18 7.70 -3.26 16.06
C ASP A 18 6.85 -4.54 16.14
N LYS A 19 5.56 -4.40 16.47
CA LYS A 19 4.61 -5.52 16.49
C LYS A 19 4.44 -6.13 15.10
N ILE A 20 4.30 -5.29 14.06
CA ILE A 20 4.21 -5.76 12.68
C ILE A 20 5.47 -6.52 12.27
N ARG A 21 6.66 -5.95 12.52
CA ARG A 21 7.94 -6.55 12.11
C ARG A 21 8.27 -7.87 12.81
N LYS A 22 7.79 -8.06 14.04
CA LYS A 22 7.99 -9.31 14.81
C LYS A 22 6.98 -10.39 14.46
N ASN A 23 5.88 -10.06 13.78
CA ASN A 23 4.81 -11.00 13.49
C ASN A 23 5.14 -11.86 12.25
N LYS A 24 5.25 -13.18 12.44
CA LYS A 24 5.55 -14.14 11.37
C LYS A 24 4.42 -14.33 10.36
N SER A 25 3.19 -13.96 10.72
CA SER A 25 2.03 -14.02 9.82
C SER A 25 1.92 -12.82 8.88
N ILE A 26 2.80 -11.82 9.02
CA ILE A 26 2.82 -10.63 8.16
C ILE A 26 4.08 -10.64 7.33
N ARG A 27 3.93 -10.59 6.01
CA ARG A 27 5.04 -10.39 5.08
C ARG A 27 5.14 -8.92 4.70
N ILE A 28 6.31 -8.33 4.90
CA ILE A 28 6.58 -6.94 4.55
C ILE A 28 7.35 -6.92 3.23
N PHE A 29 6.82 -6.19 2.26
CA PHE A 29 7.49 -5.92 0.99
C PHE A 29 8.01 -4.50 0.99
N TRP A 30 9.28 -4.34 0.64
CA TRP A 30 9.88 -3.03 0.40
C TRP A 30 9.64 -2.63 -1.05
N VAL A 31 9.33 -1.37 -1.30
CA VAL A 31 9.28 -0.83 -2.65
C VAL A 31 10.72 -0.65 -3.12
N ASP A 32 11.17 -1.55 -3.98
CA ASP A 32 12.44 -1.45 -4.68
C ASP A 32 12.27 -0.67 -6.00
N GLU A 33 13.37 -0.51 -6.74
CA GLU A 33 13.38 0.19 -8.03
C GLU A 33 12.44 -0.47 -9.05
N SER A 34 12.33 -1.80 -9.05
CA SER A 34 11.45 -2.52 -9.98
C SER A 34 9.98 -2.22 -9.71
N ILE A 35 9.55 -2.28 -8.44
CA ILE A 35 8.18 -1.96 -8.04
C ILE A 35 7.90 -0.47 -8.32
N PHE A 36 8.87 0.41 -8.03
CA PHE A 36 8.75 1.83 -8.27
C PHE A 36 8.54 2.16 -9.76
N ASP A 37 9.32 1.56 -10.66
CA ASP A 37 9.21 1.78 -12.10
C ASP A 37 7.89 1.26 -12.67
N LYS A 38 7.42 0.11 -12.17
CA LYS A 38 6.08 -0.41 -12.52
C LYS A 38 4.98 0.53 -12.05
N ALA A 39 5.07 1.03 -10.82
CA ALA A 39 4.14 2.01 -10.29
C ALA A 39 4.14 3.31 -11.13
N LEU A 40 5.32 3.79 -11.52
CA LEU A 40 5.48 4.96 -12.37
C LEU A 40 4.90 4.74 -13.77
N SER A 41 5.04 3.54 -14.33
CA SER A 41 4.43 3.17 -15.61
C SER A 41 2.89 3.20 -15.54
N ILE A 42 2.31 2.71 -14.43
CA ILE A 42 0.86 2.78 -14.21
C ILE A 42 0.42 4.24 -14.02
N PHE A 43 1.15 5.01 -13.21
CA PHE A 43 0.89 6.44 -12.98
C PHE A 43 0.84 7.24 -14.28
N ARG A 44 1.84 7.07 -15.16
CA ARG A 44 1.91 7.77 -16.45
C ARG A 44 0.76 7.44 -17.41
N LYS A 45 0.15 6.27 -17.27
CA LYS A 45 -0.97 5.82 -18.12
C LYS A 45 -2.34 6.28 -17.62
N THR A 46 -2.40 6.78 -16.38
CA THR A 46 -3.66 7.09 -15.71
C THR A 46 -3.76 8.60 -15.52
N SER A 47 -4.11 9.30 -16.59
CA SER A 47 -3.98 10.76 -16.73
C SER A 47 -4.81 11.59 -15.74
N ASP A 48 -5.88 11.02 -15.16
CA ASP A 48 -6.89 11.78 -14.41
C ASP A 48 -7.33 11.14 -13.07
N SER A 49 -6.56 10.18 -12.52
CA SER A 49 -6.94 9.61 -11.22
C SER A 49 -6.44 10.46 -10.04
N GLN A 50 -7.24 10.52 -8.98
CA GLN A 50 -6.91 11.19 -7.71
C GLN A 50 -6.10 10.27 -6.77
N TRP A 51 -5.52 9.19 -7.30
CA TRP A 51 -4.81 8.20 -6.50
C TRP A 51 -3.44 8.72 -6.09
N SER A 52 -3.03 8.40 -4.86
CA SER A 52 -1.69 8.72 -4.39
C SER A 52 -0.66 7.81 -5.05
N PHE A 53 0.61 8.24 -5.09
CA PHE A 53 1.68 7.36 -5.58
C PHE A 53 1.81 6.06 -4.76
N THR A 54 1.49 6.11 -3.47
CA THR A 54 1.43 4.92 -2.60
C THR A 54 0.40 3.90 -3.10
N ASP A 55 -0.74 4.35 -3.64
CA ASP A 55 -1.75 3.47 -4.24
C ASP A 55 -1.18 2.78 -5.48
N TYR A 56 -0.49 3.51 -6.36
CA TYR A 56 0.18 2.92 -7.53
C TYR A 56 1.24 1.88 -7.16
N THR A 57 2.05 2.14 -6.12
CA THR A 57 3.01 1.14 -5.63
C THR A 57 2.32 -0.10 -5.07
N SER A 58 1.17 0.07 -4.42
CA SER A 58 0.36 -1.04 -3.93
C SER A 58 -0.22 -1.85 -5.10
N PHE A 59 -0.75 -1.19 -6.13
CA PHE A 59 -1.30 -1.85 -7.32
C PHE A 59 -0.23 -2.62 -8.11
N ALA A 60 0.96 -2.03 -8.27
CA ALA A 60 2.08 -2.69 -8.93
C ALA A 60 2.48 -3.97 -8.20
N LEU A 61 2.67 -3.88 -6.88
CA LEU A 61 3.04 -5.02 -6.04
C LEU A 61 1.95 -6.10 -6.05
N MET A 62 0.67 -5.72 -5.91
CA MET A 62 -0.44 -6.67 -5.90
C MET A 62 -0.57 -7.41 -7.23
N LYS A 63 -0.39 -6.71 -8.37
CA LYS A 63 -0.37 -7.36 -9.69
C LYS A 63 0.80 -8.33 -9.84
N ASP A 64 2.00 -7.94 -9.39
CA ASP A 64 3.18 -8.80 -9.44
C ASP A 64 3.04 -10.08 -8.59
N LEU A 65 2.33 -9.98 -7.47
CA LEU A 65 2.10 -11.09 -6.54
C LEU A 65 0.78 -11.85 -6.78
N GLU A 66 0.04 -11.49 -7.83
CA GLU A 66 -1.29 -12.03 -8.14
C GLU A 66 -2.29 -11.92 -6.98
N ILE A 67 -2.15 -10.88 -6.15
CA ILE A 67 -3.06 -10.58 -5.04
C ILE A 67 -4.25 -9.80 -5.58
N THR A 68 -5.45 -10.35 -5.40
CA THR A 68 -6.69 -9.72 -5.87
C THR A 68 -7.45 -9.02 -4.75
N GLU A 69 -7.18 -9.34 -3.48
CA GLU A 69 -7.91 -8.83 -2.31
C GLU A 69 -7.09 -7.78 -1.54
N ALA A 70 -7.71 -6.66 -1.18
CA ALA A 70 -7.09 -5.58 -0.42
C ALA A 70 -7.89 -5.26 0.83
N PHE A 71 -7.29 -5.44 2.01
CA PHE A 71 -7.88 -4.98 3.27
C PHE A 71 -7.61 -3.49 3.46
N THR A 72 -8.59 -2.65 3.10
CA THR A 72 -8.44 -1.20 3.09
C THR A 72 -9.79 -0.50 3.21
N LEU A 73 -9.80 0.73 3.72
CA LEU A 73 -10.99 1.59 3.68
C LEU A 73 -11.06 2.45 2.41
N ASP A 74 -10.00 2.44 1.60
CA ASP A 74 -9.89 3.25 0.40
C ASP A 74 -10.60 2.59 -0.81
N ASN A 75 -11.46 3.35 -1.48
CA ASN A 75 -12.19 2.90 -2.67
C ASN A 75 -11.30 2.88 -3.94
N HIS A 76 -10.12 3.48 -3.91
CA HIS A 76 -9.18 3.47 -5.04
C HIS A 76 -8.81 2.04 -5.47
N PHE A 77 -8.68 1.10 -4.53
CA PHE A 77 -8.38 -0.30 -4.82
C PHE A 77 -9.51 -0.97 -5.63
N LYS A 78 -10.77 -0.65 -5.31
CA LYS A 78 -11.92 -1.12 -6.10
C LYS A 78 -11.92 -0.52 -7.50
N GLN A 79 -11.61 0.77 -7.63
CA GLN A 79 -11.50 1.44 -8.94
C GLN A 79 -10.36 0.88 -9.80
N ALA A 80 -9.27 0.43 -9.17
CA ALA A 80 -8.14 -0.22 -9.83
C ALA A 80 -8.38 -1.71 -10.16
N GLY A 81 -9.55 -2.26 -9.82
CA GLY A 81 -9.96 -3.62 -10.17
C GLY A 81 -9.69 -4.69 -9.10
N PHE A 82 -9.34 -4.29 -7.87
CA PHE A 82 -9.16 -5.21 -6.74
C PHE A 82 -10.44 -5.40 -5.93
N ASN A 83 -10.52 -6.54 -5.25
CA ASN A 83 -11.55 -6.86 -4.27
C ASN A 83 -11.20 -6.18 -2.94
N LYS A 84 -11.77 -5.01 -2.70
CA LYS A 84 -11.66 -4.34 -1.41
C LYS A 84 -12.39 -5.16 -0.33
N LEU A 85 -11.75 -5.31 0.82
CA LEU A 85 -12.30 -5.93 2.01
C LEU A 85 -12.21 -4.99 3.23
N PRO A 86 -13.26 -4.93 4.05
CA PRO A 86 -14.65 -4.85 3.59
C PRO A 86 -14.91 -3.59 2.73
#